data_AF-A0A523B1L2-F1
#
_entry.id   AF-A0A523B1L2-F1
#
_cell.length_a   1.000
_cell.length_b   1.000
_cell.length_c   1.000
_cell.angle_alpha   90.00
_cell.angle_beta   90.00
_cell.angle_gamma   90.00
#
_symmetry.space_group_name_H-M   'P 1'
#
loop_
_entity.id
_entity.type
_entity.pdbx_description
1 polymer ?
#
loop_
_entity_poly.entity_id
_entity_poly.type
_entity_poly.pdbx_seq_one_letter_code
_entity_poly.pdbx_strand_id
1 'polypeptide(L)'
;MTFFEVRSVEWRDGVVRLLDQNALPWEMRYVECRRVEEVARAIREMTVRGAPAIGVAAAMGIALAVVHSNARSLEELLRDVSSAAEILSKARPTARNLFWAIERMIGRIREARSLEEARSIALSEALKMADEDVEVNKRIGDVGATLISDGDVILTHCKQLG
;
A
#
# COMPACT_ATOMS: atom_id res chain seq x y z
N MET A 1 -6.37 -22.80 9.90
CA MET A 1 -5.94 -21.55 9.23
C MET A 1 -4.70 -21.05 9.94
N THR A 2 -3.54 -21.22 9.33
CA THR A 2 -2.28 -20.64 9.79
C THR A 2 -2.36 -19.12 9.59
N PHE A 3 -2.00 -18.33 10.60
CA PHE A 3 -2.01 -16.85 10.59
C PHE A 3 -1.05 -16.20 9.56
N PHE A 4 -0.40 -16.99 8.70
CA PHE A 4 0.78 -16.60 7.92
C PHE A 4 0.51 -16.13 6.47
N GLU A 5 -0.73 -16.10 5.99
CA GLU A 5 -1.04 -15.80 4.58
C GLU A 5 -1.98 -14.61 4.34
N VAL A 6 -2.35 -13.84 5.36
CA VAL A 6 -3.27 -12.71 5.16
C VAL A 6 -2.50 -11.43 4.84
N ARG A 7 -2.53 -11.00 3.57
CA ARG A 7 -2.05 -9.67 3.17
C ARG A 7 -3.10 -8.60 3.45
N SER A 8 -2.68 -7.50 4.07
CA SER A 8 -3.54 -6.33 4.33
C SER A 8 -3.83 -5.54 3.05
N VAL A 9 -2.90 -5.58 2.09
CA VAL A 9 -3.00 -4.94 0.77
C VAL A 9 -2.47 -5.93 -0.28
N GLU A 10 -3.23 -6.19 -1.33
CA GLU A 10 -2.80 -7.05 -2.43
C GLU A 10 -3.30 -6.53 -3.79
N TRP A 11 -2.57 -6.88 -4.85
CA TRP A 11 -2.99 -6.68 -6.23
C TRP A 11 -3.51 -8.00 -6.79
N ARG A 12 -4.71 -7.98 -7.39
CA ARG A 12 -5.32 -9.17 -7.98
C ARG A 12 -6.17 -8.78 -9.18
N ASP A 13 -5.98 -9.43 -10.32
CA ASP A 13 -6.83 -9.27 -11.51
C ASP A 13 -7.04 -7.80 -11.94
N GLY A 14 -6.01 -6.95 -11.77
CA GLY A 14 -6.05 -5.53 -12.14
C GLY A 14 -6.74 -4.63 -11.11
N VAL A 15 -7.06 -5.14 -9.92
CA VAL A 15 -7.67 -4.39 -8.82
C VAL A 15 -6.81 -4.46 -7.56
N VAL A 16 -6.94 -3.45 -6.70
CA VAL A 16 -6.33 -3.45 -5.37
C VAL A 16 -7.34 -4.02 -4.38
N ARG A 17 -6.98 -5.07 -3.64
CA ARG A 17 -7.81 -5.62 -2.57
C ARG A 17 -7.21 -5.22 -1.22
N LEU A 18 -8.05 -4.66 -0.37
CA LEU A 18 -7.67 -4.18 0.97
C LEU A 18 -8.43 -4.99 2.01
N LEU A 19 -7.73 -5.59 2.97
CA LEU A 19 -8.38 -6.25 4.09
C LEU A 19 -9.12 -5.20 4.92
N ASP A 20 -10.43 -5.38 5.12
CA ASP A 20 -11.22 -4.43 5.89
C ASP A 20 -10.96 -4.58 7.39
N GLN A 21 -10.05 -3.75 7.91
CA GLN A 21 -9.69 -3.77 9.32
C GLN A 21 -10.79 -3.25 10.26
N ASN A 22 -11.85 -2.62 9.73
CA ASN A 22 -13.01 -2.21 10.51
C ASN A 22 -13.97 -3.39 10.77
N ALA A 23 -13.96 -4.39 9.89
CA ALA A 23 -14.78 -5.60 10.04
C ALA A 23 -14.17 -6.62 11.04
N LEU A 24 -12.86 -6.56 11.25
CA LEU A 24 -12.16 -7.42 12.21
C LEU A 24 -12.51 -7.11 13.67
N PRO A 25 -12.59 -8.12 14.56
CA PRO A 25 -12.31 -9.53 14.33
C PRO A 25 -13.53 -10.35 13.88
N TRP A 26 -14.68 -9.70 13.67
CA TRP A 26 -15.96 -10.37 13.44
C TRP A 26 -16.07 -11.00 12.06
N GLU A 27 -15.52 -10.31 11.05
CA GLU A 27 -15.59 -10.75 9.66
C GLU A 27 -14.27 -10.45 8.95
N MET A 28 -13.77 -11.45 8.21
CA MET A 28 -12.64 -11.29 7.30
C MET A 28 -13.19 -11.06 5.89
N ARG A 29 -13.16 -9.80 5.44
CA ARG A 29 -13.56 -9.42 4.08
C ARG A 29 -12.58 -8.44 3.45
N TYR A 30 -12.57 -8.43 2.13
CA TYR A 30 -11.76 -7.53 1.33
C TYR A 30 -12.62 -6.46 0.66
N VAL A 31 -12.12 -5.24 0.61
CA VAL A 31 -12.66 -4.15 -0.22
C VAL A 31 -11.83 -4.09 -1.50
N GLU A 32 -12.50 -4.20 -2.65
CA GLU A 32 -11.85 -4.06 -3.95
C GLU A 32 -11.88 -2.60 -4.41
N CYS A 33 -10.74 -2.10 -4.87
CA CYS A 33 -10.57 -0.77 -5.41
C CYS A 33 -10.10 -0.90 -6.86
N ARG A 34 -10.89 -0.31 -7.77
CA ARG A 34 -10.66 -0.22 -9.22
C ARG A 34 -10.19 1.15 -9.65
N ARG A 35 -10.35 2.17 -8.78
CA ARG A 35 -9.89 3.54 -9.03
C ARG A 35 -9.14 4.11 -7.82
N VAL A 36 -8.29 5.11 -8.07
CA VAL A 36 -7.46 5.73 -7.02
C VAL A 36 -8.30 6.39 -5.92
N GLU A 37 -9.48 6.90 -6.25
CA GLU A 37 -10.41 7.53 -5.30
C GLU A 37 -10.93 6.52 -4.28
N GLU A 38 -11.11 5.25 -4.68
CA GLU A 38 -11.56 4.18 -3.80
C GLU A 38 -10.46 3.78 -2.81
N VAL A 39 -9.21 3.74 -3.28
CA VAL A 39 -8.03 3.54 -2.42
C VAL A 39 -7.90 4.70 -1.42
N ALA A 40 -8.00 5.94 -1.89
CA ALA A 40 -7.94 7.13 -1.04
C ALA A 40 -9.06 7.16 0.00
N ARG A 41 -10.28 6.74 -0.38
CA ARG A 41 -11.41 6.56 0.55
C ARG A 41 -11.09 5.49 1.60
N ALA A 42 -10.60 4.32 1.19
CA ALA A 42 -10.26 3.23 2.10
C ALA A 42 -9.15 3.62 3.11
N ILE A 43 -8.17 4.43 2.69
CA ILE A 43 -7.15 5.00 3.59
C ILE A 43 -7.79 6.00 4.57
N ARG A 44 -8.67 6.88 4.09
CA ARG A 44 -9.34 7.92 4.90
C ARG A 44 -10.29 7.32 5.94
N GLU A 45 -11.07 6.31 5.54
CA GLU A 45 -12.07 5.62 6.38
C GLU A 45 -11.44 4.50 7.24
N MET A 46 -10.12 4.39 7.22
CA MET A 46 -9.35 3.44 8.03
C MET A 46 -9.67 1.96 7.75
N THR A 47 -10.28 1.65 6.60
CA THR A 47 -10.37 0.27 6.07
C THR A 47 -8.99 -0.37 6.06
N VAL A 48 -7.99 0.40 5.61
CA VAL A 48 -6.56 0.09 5.79
C VAL A 48 -5.93 1.09 6.76
N ARG A 49 -5.18 0.60 7.74
CA ARG A 49 -4.47 1.41 8.73
C ARG A 49 -3.17 0.71 9.15
N GLY A 50 -2.31 1.46 9.85
CA GLY A 50 -0.91 1.10 10.07
C GLY A 50 -0.03 1.87 9.10
N ALA A 51 1.01 2.52 9.60
CA ALA A 51 1.84 3.40 8.76
C ALA A 51 2.43 2.67 7.53
N PRO A 52 2.96 1.43 7.66
CA PRO A 52 3.47 0.69 6.51
C PRO A 52 2.37 0.31 5.49
N ALA A 53 1.26 -0.29 5.96
CA ALA A 53 0.14 -0.67 5.11
C ALA A 53 -0.50 0.51 4.35
N ILE A 54 -0.55 1.70 4.96
CA ILE A 54 -0.99 2.92 4.29
C ILE A 54 -0.04 3.29 3.14
N GLY A 55 1.27 3.13 3.33
CA GLY A 55 2.27 3.35 2.29
C GLY A 55 2.08 2.38 1.12
N VAL A 56 1.93 1.09 1.41
CA VAL A 56 1.68 0.05 0.38
C VAL A 56 0.37 0.32 -0.36
N ALA A 57 -0.71 0.67 0.35
CA ALA A 57 -1.98 1.04 -0.27
C ALA A 57 -1.86 2.24 -1.20
N ALA A 58 -1.11 3.28 -0.80
CA ALA A 58 -0.86 4.44 -1.65
C ALA A 58 -0.06 4.07 -2.91
N ALA A 59 0.98 3.23 -2.77
CA ALA A 59 1.75 2.75 -3.93
C ALA A 59 0.89 1.95 -4.90
N MET A 60 0.05 1.06 -4.39
CA MET A 60 -0.93 0.31 -5.18
C MET A 60 -1.95 1.23 -5.86
N GLY A 61 -2.37 2.32 -5.21
CA GLY A 61 -3.23 3.34 -5.80
C GLY A 61 -2.57 4.06 -6.99
N ILE A 62 -1.27 4.37 -6.91
CA ILE A 62 -0.52 4.91 -8.05
C ILE A 62 -0.40 3.87 -9.17
N ALA A 63 -0.07 2.62 -8.85
CA ALA A 63 0.00 1.54 -9.84
C ALA A 63 -1.35 1.35 -10.55
N LEU A 64 -2.46 1.44 -9.82
CA LEU A 64 -3.83 1.38 -10.36
C LEU A 64 -4.09 2.53 -11.36
N ALA A 65 -3.70 3.76 -11.02
CA ALA A 65 -3.83 4.90 -11.92
C ALA A 65 -3.01 4.71 -13.21
N VAL A 66 -1.78 4.19 -13.10
CA VAL A 66 -0.91 3.92 -14.26
C VAL A 66 -1.47 2.81 -15.13
N VAL A 67 -1.87 1.68 -14.53
CA VAL A 67 -2.35 0.49 -15.27
C VAL A 67 -3.66 0.79 -16.00
N HIS A 68 -4.55 1.60 -15.42
CA HIS A 68 -5.84 1.94 -16.03
C HIS A 68 -5.84 3.27 -16.81
N SER A 69 -4.69 3.95 -16.91
CA SER A 69 -4.57 5.19 -17.68
C SER A 69 -4.77 4.93 -19.18
N ASN A 70 -5.46 5.86 -19.85
CA ASN A 70 -5.61 5.90 -21.31
C ASN A 70 -4.59 6.83 -22.00
N ALA A 71 -3.55 7.27 -21.26
CA ALA A 71 -2.51 8.14 -21.77
C ALA A 71 -1.84 7.57 -23.03
N ARG A 72 -1.59 8.44 -24.00
CA ARG A 72 -0.93 8.13 -25.29
C ARG A 72 0.52 8.58 -25.33
N SER A 73 0.98 9.26 -24.29
CA SER A 73 2.36 9.68 -24.11
C SER A 73 2.79 9.56 -22.65
N LEU A 74 4.11 9.46 -22.40
CA LEU A 74 4.66 9.47 -21.05
C LEU A 74 4.31 10.75 -20.29
N GLU A 75 4.22 11.88 -20.99
CA GLU A 75 3.85 13.15 -20.38
C GLU A 75 2.40 13.12 -19.86
N GLU A 76 1.45 12.64 -20.67
CA GLU A 76 0.07 12.43 -20.23
C GLU A 76 -0.01 11.47 -19.04
N LEU A 77 0.74 10.36 -19.10
CA LEU A 77 0.77 9.39 -18.00
C LEU A 77 1.30 10.01 -16.71
N LEU A 78 2.33 10.85 -16.78
CA LEU A 78 2.87 11.53 -15.61
C LEU A 78 1.90 12.57 -15.03
N ARG A 79 1.02 13.16 -15.84
CA ARG A 79 -0.09 14.00 -15.35
C ARG A 79 -1.12 13.17 -14.60
N ASP A 80 -1.50 12.00 -15.12
CA ASP A 80 -2.40 11.07 -14.42
C ASP A 80 -1.83 10.62 -13.07
N VAL A 81 -0.53 10.27 -13.05
CA VAL A 81 0.20 9.93 -11.81
C VAL A 81 0.20 11.10 -10.82
N SER A 82 0.41 12.32 -11.30
CA SER A 82 0.41 13.51 -10.45
C SER A 82 -0.98 13.78 -9.85
N SER A 83 -2.04 13.57 -10.62
CA SER A 83 -3.43 13.67 -10.14
C SER A 83 -3.73 12.61 -9.08
N ALA A 84 -3.32 11.36 -9.34
CA ALA A 84 -3.46 10.27 -8.38
C ALA A 84 -2.71 10.55 -7.06
N ALA A 85 -1.50 11.09 -7.15
CA ALA A 85 -0.70 11.49 -5.98
C ALA A 85 -1.40 12.60 -5.16
N GLU A 86 -2.01 13.58 -5.83
CA GLU A 86 -2.78 14.63 -5.15
C GLU A 86 -4.01 14.07 -4.42
N ILE A 87 -4.74 13.15 -5.04
CA ILE A 87 -5.90 12.49 -4.42
C ILE A 87 -5.47 11.69 -3.18
N LEU A 88 -4.40 10.90 -3.28
CA LEU A 88 -3.92 10.06 -2.19
C LEU A 88 -3.32 10.88 -1.04
N SER A 89 -2.54 11.93 -1.33
CA SER A 89 -1.95 12.81 -0.30
C SER A 89 -2.98 13.49 0.60
N LYS A 90 -4.17 13.79 0.05
CA LYS A 90 -5.30 14.35 0.81
C LYS A 90 -6.05 13.31 1.64
N ALA A 91 -5.80 12.01 1.49
CA ALA A 91 -6.50 10.98 2.25
C ALA A 91 -6.17 11.08 3.75
N ARG A 92 -4.89 11.20 4.10
CA ARG A 92 -4.38 11.37 5.48
C ARG A 92 -3.10 12.21 5.50
N PRO A 93 -3.19 13.56 5.58
CA PRO A 93 -2.05 14.47 5.39
C PRO A 93 -0.88 14.32 6.37
N THR A 94 -1.07 13.61 7.49
CA THR A 94 -0.02 13.37 8.50
C THR A 94 0.69 12.03 8.34
N ALA A 95 0.23 11.16 7.43
CA ALA A 95 0.79 9.82 7.23
C ALA A 95 2.09 9.89 6.40
N ARG A 96 3.25 10.06 7.04
CA ARG A 96 4.55 10.18 6.33
C ARG A 96 4.84 9.02 5.36
N ASN A 97 4.51 7.79 5.73
CA ASN A 97 4.69 6.61 4.85
C ASN A 97 3.87 6.69 3.57
N LEU A 98 2.73 7.39 3.58
CA LEU A 98 1.93 7.64 2.38
C LEU A 98 2.73 8.50 1.38
N PHE A 99 3.30 9.61 1.86
CA PHE A 99 4.07 10.53 1.03
C PHE A 99 5.35 9.87 0.51
N TRP A 100 6.08 9.17 1.39
CA TRP A 100 7.27 8.40 0.98
C TRP A 100 6.95 7.40 -0.13
N ALA A 101 5.84 6.69 -0.01
CA ALA A 101 5.42 5.72 -1.02
C ALA A 101 5.07 6.37 -2.36
N ILE A 102 4.32 7.47 -2.33
CA ILE A 102 3.99 8.25 -3.53
C ILE A 102 5.26 8.77 -4.22
N GLU A 103 6.18 9.37 -3.45
CA GLU A 103 7.43 9.91 -3.98
C GLU A 103 8.30 8.82 -4.63
N ARG A 104 8.43 7.66 -3.96
CA ARG A 104 9.15 6.50 -4.50
C ARG A 104 8.54 6.05 -5.82
N MET A 105 7.22 5.88 -5.88
CA MET A 105 6.52 5.47 -7.09
C MET A 105 6.73 6.46 -8.24
N ILE A 106 6.56 7.75 -7.99
CA ILE A 106 6.78 8.81 -8.99
C ILE A 106 8.22 8.76 -9.51
N GLY A 107 9.20 8.63 -8.61
CA GLY A 107 10.62 8.54 -8.97
C GLY A 107 10.89 7.40 -9.93
N ARG A 108 10.37 6.21 -9.62
CA ARG A 108 10.55 5.01 -10.44
C ARG A 108 9.86 5.11 -11.79
N ILE A 109 8.61 5.59 -11.82
CA ILE A 109 7.83 5.73 -13.07
C ILE A 109 8.50 6.73 -14.04
N ARG A 110 9.13 7.79 -13.52
CA ARG A 110 9.85 8.78 -14.35
C ARG A 110 11.06 8.23 -15.10
N GLU A 111 11.58 7.08 -14.70
CA GLU A 111 12.71 6.44 -15.40
C GLU A 111 12.26 5.69 -16.66
N ALA A 112 10.96 5.47 -16.84
CA ALA A 112 10.42 4.76 -17.98
C ALA A 112 10.66 5.51 -19.30
N ARG A 113 10.97 4.74 -20.36
CA ARG A 113 11.20 5.22 -21.73
C ARG A 113 10.03 4.92 -22.66
N SER A 114 9.03 4.17 -22.18
CA SER A 114 7.79 3.87 -22.89
C SER A 114 6.61 3.72 -21.93
N LEU A 115 5.38 3.82 -22.45
CA LEU A 115 4.16 3.60 -21.66
C LEU A 115 4.08 2.19 -21.08
N GLU A 116 4.52 1.18 -21.85
CA GLU A 116 4.54 -0.21 -21.40
C GLU A 116 5.53 -0.41 -20.26
N GLU A 117 6.73 0.15 -20.39
CA GLU A 117 7.74 0.14 -19.33
C GLU A 117 7.24 0.87 -18.07
N ALA A 118 6.56 2.00 -18.21
CA ALA A 118 5.99 2.73 -17.08
C ALA A 118 4.93 1.89 -16.32
N ARG A 119 4.06 1.17 -17.04
CA ARG A 119 3.08 0.25 -16.44
C ARG A 119 3.75 -0.92 -15.72
N SER A 120 4.77 -1.50 -16.33
CA SER A 120 5.57 -2.59 -15.74
C SER A 120 6.30 -2.13 -14.48
N ILE A 121 6.97 -0.97 -14.53
CA ILE A 121 7.65 -0.37 -13.38
C ILE A 121 6.67 -0.07 -12.25
N ALA A 122 5.53 0.55 -12.54
CA ALA A 122 4.55 0.89 -11.51
C ALA A 122 4.04 -0.37 -10.79
N LEU A 123 3.65 -1.41 -11.54
CA LEU A 123 3.14 -2.62 -10.92
C LEU A 123 4.23 -3.36 -10.13
N SER A 124 5.41 -3.54 -10.72
CA SER A 124 6.52 -4.25 -10.07
C SER A 124 7.02 -3.54 -8.82
N GLU A 125 7.11 -2.20 -8.84
CA GLU A 125 7.52 -1.42 -7.68
C GLU A 125 6.49 -1.48 -6.56
N ALA A 126 5.20 -1.35 -6.86
CA ALA A 126 4.14 -1.45 -5.85
C ALA A 126 4.11 -2.84 -5.19
N LEU A 127 4.25 -3.92 -5.98
CA LEU A 127 4.35 -5.29 -5.47
C LEU A 127 5.61 -5.46 -4.59
N LYS A 128 6.75 -4.95 -5.05
CA LYS A 128 8.01 -4.98 -4.29
C LYS A 128 7.86 -4.27 -2.94
N MET A 129 7.19 -3.12 -2.90
CA MET A 129 6.93 -2.41 -1.64
C MET A 129 6.02 -3.20 -0.69
N ALA A 130 5.06 -3.96 -1.22
CA ALA A 130 4.24 -4.86 -0.39
C ALA A 130 5.07 -6.00 0.19
N ASP A 131 5.99 -6.58 -0.59
CA ASP A 131 6.88 -7.64 -0.12
C ASP A 131 7.92 -7.12 0.89
N GLU A 132 8.47 -5.93 0.65
CA GLU A 132 9.38 -5.24 1.58
C GLU A 132 8.70 -4.94 2.93
N ASP A 133 7.42 -4.55 2.92
CA ASP A 133 6.65 -4.32 4.16
C ASP A 133 6.57 -5.60 5.02
N VAL A 134 6.23 -6.74 4.39
CA VAL A 134 6.20 -8.04 5.07
C VAL A 134 7.56 -8.39 5.65
N GLU A 135 8.63 -8.18 4.90
CA GLU A 135 9.99 -8.48 5.34
C GLU A 135 10.44 -7.58 6.50
N VAL A 136 10.13 -6.28 6.44
CA VAL A 136 10.43 -5.33 7.51
C VAL A 136 9.67 -5.70 8.78
N ASN A 137 8.39 -6.05 8.69
CA ASN A 137 7.58 -6.43 9.85
C ASN A 137 8.09 -7.72 10.50
N LYS A 138 8.46 -8.73 9.70
CA LYS A 138 9.10 -9.96 10.20
C LYS A 138 10.41 -9.65 10.91
N ARG A 139 11.28 -8.85 10.30
CA ARG A 139 12.57 -8.49 10.89
C ARG A 139 12.45 -7.69 12.18
N ILE A 140 11.47 -6.78 12.26
CA ILE A 140 11.16 -6.08 13.52
C ILE A 140 10.71 -7.08 14.59
N GLY A 141 9.88 -8.05 14.21
CA GLY A 141 9.46 -9.15 15.08
C GLY A 141 10.63 -9.99 15.59
N ASP A 142 11.51 -10.43 14.69
CA ASP A 142 12.68 -11.25 15.03
C ASP A 142 13.64 -10.51 15.96
N VAL A 143 13.95 -9.24 15.66
CA VAL A 143 14.81 -8.41 16.52
C VAL A 143 14.12 -8.13 17.86
N GLY A 144 12.85 -7.77 17.85
CA GLY A 144 12.08 -7.48 19.06
C GLY A 144 11.95 -8.70 19.97
N ALA A 145 11.80 -9.90 19.41
CA ALA A 145 11.74 -11.15 20.16
C ALA A 145 13.02 -11.42 20.96
N THR A 146 14.19 -10.94 20.50
CA THR A 146 15.44 -11.08 21.27
C THR A 146 15.46 -10.27 22.57
N LEU A 147 14.53 -9.32 22.74
CA LEU A 147 14.41 -8.47 23.93
C LEU A 147 13.41 -9.03 24.95
N ILE A 148 12.75 -10.15 24.65
CA ILE A 148 11.66 -10.73 25.44
C ILE A 148 12.08 -12.12 25.90
N SER A 149 11.84 -12.42 27.17
CA SER A 149 12.08 -13.74 27.75
C SER A 149 10.78 -14.49 27.98
N ASP A 150 10.87 -15.82 28.07
CA ASP A 150 9.72 -16.65 28.47
C ASP A 150 9.23 -16.23 29.87
N GLY A 151 7.91 -16.04 29.99
CA GLY A 151 7.27 -15.55 31.21
C GLY A 151 7.11 -14.03 31.33
N ASP A 152 7.68 -13.23 30.42
CA ASP A 152 7.47 -11.77 30.42
C ASP A 152 6.01 -11.38 30.09
N VAL A 153 5.50 -10.35 30.77
CA VAL A 153 4.19 -9.75 30.49
C VAL A 153 4.40 -8.44 29.75
N ILE A 154 4.02 -8.41 28.48
CA ILE A 154 4.18 -7.23 27.61
C ILE A 154 2.91 -6.40 27.60
N LEU A 155 3.02 -5.14 28.03
CA LEU A 155 1.99 -4.13 27.83
C LEU A 155 2.16 -3.47 26.46
N THR A 156 1.11 -3.47 25.64
CA THR A 156 1.07 -2.69 24.39
C THR A 156 -0.14 -1.76 24.39
N HIS A 157 -0.07 -0.69 23.59
CA HIS A 157 -1.19 0.21 23.40
C HIS A 157 -1.32 0.55 21.90
N CYS A 158 -2.55 0.56 21.39
CA CYS A 158 -2.93 0.59 19.96
C CYS A 158 -2.88 -0.79 19.26
N LYS A 159 -3.29 -0.84 17.99
CA LYS A 159 -3.14 -2.00 17.10
C LYS A 159 -2.08 -1.72 16.04
N GLN A 160 -0.96 -2.42 16.13
CA GLN A 160 0.00 -2.59 15.03
C GLN A 160 -0.25 -3.96 14.40
N LEU A 161 -0.97 -3.96 13.28
CA LEU A 161 -1.07 -5.12 12.40
C LEU A 161 -0.27 -4.75 11.15
N GLY A 162 0.78 -5.52 10.88
CA GLY A 162 1.64 -5.44 9.71
C GLY A 162 1.85 -6.82 9.13
#